data_AF-A0A929SD39-F1
#
_entry.id   AF-A0A929SD39-F1
#
_cell.length_a   1.000
_cell.length_b   1.000
_cell.length_c   1.000
_cell.angle_alpha   90.00
_cell.angle_beta   90.00
_cell.angle_gamma   90.00
#
_symmetry.space_group_name_H-M   'P 1'
#
loop_
_entity.id
_entity.type
_entity.pdbx_description
1 polymer ?
#
loop_
_entity_poly.entity_id
_entity_poly.type
_entity_poly.pdbx_seq_one_letter_code
_entity_poly.pdbx_strand_id
1 'polypeptide(L)'
;MKKNIIIVMVISLVLILGFTMVYAANTPGTSEDPIVSKSYVDNALSYKPLELKKGQSLFGGEGCEVIVRGGFVTALAPKDGLADVTAGSEIKQGFLAPANHLLIISREDGRGVKAQENSWILVRGKYTVQ
;
A
#
# COMPACT_ATOMS: atom_id res chain seq x y z
N MET A 1 -4.90 12.97 60.59
CA MET A 1 -4.56 14.08 59.66
C MET A 1 -3.49 13.68 58.65
N LYS A 2 -2.30 13.20 59.06
CA LYS A 2 -1.20 12.84 58.14
C LYS A 2 -1.54 11.76 57.09
N LYS A 3 -2.32 10.73 57.46
CA LYS A 3 -2.73 9.63 56.56
C LYS A 3 -3.63 10.08 55.40
N ASN A 4 -4.56 11.00 55.64
CA ASN A 4 -5.49 11.49 54.62
C ASN A 4 -4.79 12.43 53.62
N ILE A 5 -3.78 13.18 54.09
CA ILE A 5 -2.94 14.03 53.23
C ILE A 5 -2.14 13.19 52.22
N ILE A 6 -1.59 12.05 52.68
CA ILE A 6 -0.83 11.13 51.81
C ILE A 6 -1.72 10.56 50.70
N ILE A 7 -2.96 10.15 51.03
CA ILE A 7 -3.90 9.59 50.04
C ILE A 7 -4.24 10.62 48.94
N VAL A 8 -4.49 11.88 49.33
CA VAL A 8 -4.81 12.94 48.37
C VAL A 8 -3.62 13.25 47.45
N MET A 9 -2.39 13.25 47.98
CA MET A 9 -1.19 13.42 47.16
C MET A 9 -1.01 12.28 46.15
N VAL A 10 -1.27 11.03 46.54
CA VAL A 10 -1.17 9.89 45.63
C VAL A 10 -2.22 9.96 44.53
N ILE A 11 -3.47 10.32 44.85
CA ILE A 11 -4.54 10.48 43.85
C ILE A 11 -4.20 11.62 42.88
N SER A 12 -3.72 12.76 43.38
CA SER A 12 -3.28 13.87 42.56
C SER A 12 -2.14 13.47 41.62
N LEU A 13 -1.14 12.74 42.12
CA LEU A 13 -0.02 12.28 41.31
C LEU A 13 -0.47 11.30 40.21
N VAL A 14 -1.38 10.37 40.51
CA VAL A 14 -1.95 9.44 39.53
C VAL A 14 -2.78 10.18 38.47
N LEU A 15 -3.55 11.20 38.87
CA LEU A 15 -4.29 12.04 37.93
C LEU A 15 -3.35 12.82 37.00
N ILE A 16 -2.26 13.40 37.53
CA ILE A 16 -1.27 14.13 36.74
C ILE A 16 -0.57 13.18 35.75
N LEU A 17 -0.12 12.02 36.22
CA LEU A 17 0.51 10.99 35.37
C LEU A 17 -0.45 10.48 34.30
N GLY A 18 -1.71 10.24 34.65
CA GLY A 18 -2.75 9.84 33.68
C GLY A 18 -2.98 10.90 32.60
N PHE A 19 -3.00 12.18 32.99
CA PHE A 19 -3.19 13.30 32.05
C PHE A 19 -2.03 13.44 31.06
N THR A 20 -0.77 13.34 31.52
CA THR A 20 0.40 13.47 30.63
C THR A 20 0.49 12.35 29.59
N MET A 21 0.03 11.14 29.93
CA MET A 21 0.04 10.00 29.01
C MET A 21 -1.00 10.16 27.88
N VAL A 22 -2.19 10.71 28.19
CA VAL A 22 -3.24 10.96 27.19
C VAL A 22 -2.84 12.04 26.18
N TYR A 23 -2.12 13.08 26.62
CA TYR A 23 -1.62 14.12 25.72
C TYR A 23 -0.55 13.62 24.74
N ALA A 24 0.31 12.69 25.15
CA ALA A 24 1.37 12.16 24.30
C ALA A 24 0.86 11.23 23.18
N ALA A 25 -0.32 10.61 23.34
CA ALA A 25 -0.87 9.69 22.34
C ALA A 25 -1.37 10.40 21.06
N ASN A 26 -1.86 11.64 21.20
CA ASN A 26 -2.55 12.35 20.11
C ASN A 26 -1.68 13.40 19.40
N THR A 27 -0.36 13.37 19.57
CA THR A 27 0.56 14.31 18.90
C THR A 27 1.19 13.65 17.67
N PRO A 28 1.24 14.33 16.52
CA PRO A 28 1.98 13.84 15.36
C PRO A 28 3.44 13.54 15.70
N GLY A 29 3.96 12.43 15.17
CA GLY A 29 5.32 11.94 15.42
C GLY A 29 5.40 10.78 16.42
N THR A 30 4.27 10.24 16.88
CA THR A 30 4.22 9.00 17.67
C THR A 30 4.39 7.76 16.79
N SER A 31 4.48 6.58 17.40
CA SER A 31 4.45 5.32 16.65
C SER A 31 3.10 5.05 15.98
N GLU A 32 2.01 5.61 16.50
CA GLU A 32 0.66 5.46 15.96
C GLU A 32 0.38 6.47 14.83
N ASP A 33 0.94 7.68 14.92
CA ASP A 33 0.86 8.72 13.88
C ASP A 33 2.26 9.25 13.54
N PRO A 34 3.03 8.54 12.70
CA PRO A 34 4.39 8.94 12.36
C PRO A 34 4.40 10.13 11.40
N ILE A 35 5.28 11.10 11.66
CA ILE A 35 5.58 12.14 10.67
C ILE A 35 6.44 11.57 9.54
N VAL A 36 6.04 11.85 8.30
CA VAL A 36 6.78 11.47 7.10
C VAL A 36 7.07 12.70 6.25
N SER A 37 8.15 12.68 5.47
CA SER A 37 8.46 13.79 4.56
C SER A 37 7.45 13.85 3.42
N LYS A 38 7.19 15.06 2.90
CA LYS A 38 6.36 15.24 1.70
C LYS A 38 6.86 14.38 0.54
N SER A 39 8.18 14.31 0.34
CA SER A 39 8.79 13.49 -0.72
C SER A 39 8.53 12.00 -0.56
N TYR A 40 8.48 11.48 0.67
CA TYR A 40 8.12 10.09 0.93
C TYR A 40 6.66 9.81 0.54
N VAL A 41 5.74 10.69 0.96
CA VAL A 41 4.30 10.57 0.64
C VAL A 41 4.07 10.67 -0.87
N ASP A 42 4.64 11.68 -1.52
CA ASP A 42 4.53 11.84 -2.97
C ASP A 42 5.06 10.61 -3.70
N ASN A 43 6.20 10.06 -3.26
CA ASN A 43 6.80 8.88 -3.88
C ASN A 43 5.97 7.60 -3.67
N ALA A 44 5.29 7.47 -2.53
CA ALA A 44 4.45 6.33 -2.19
C ALA A 44 3.10 6.36 -2.93
N LEU A 45 2.56 7.56 -3.20
CA LEU A 45 1.23 7.75 -3.81
C LEU A 45 1.26 8.02 -5.32
N SER A 46 2.42 8.29 -5.89
CA SER A 46 2.55 8.55 -7.33
C SER A 46 2.60 7.27 -8.15
N TYR A 47 2.03 7.31 -9.35
CA TYR A 47 2.32 6.32 -10.38
C TYR A 47 3.75 6.51 -10.89
N LYS A 48 4.46 5.40 -11.07
CA LYS A 48 5.80 5.36 -11.63
C LYS A 48 5.78 4.63 -12.96
N PRO A 49 6.40 5.19 -14.02
CA PRO A 49 6.65 4.45 -15.23
C PRO A 49 7.70 3.37 -14.98
N LEU A 50 7.42 2.17 -15.46
CA LEU A 50 8.29 1.02 -15.37
C LEU A 50 8.31 0.32 -16.73
N GLU A 51 9.51 0.11 -17.27
CA GLU A 51 9.70 -0.77 -18.42
C GLU A 51 9.91 -2.21 -17.92
N LEU A 52 9.09 -3.13 -18.40
CA LEU A 52 9.31 -4.56 -18.25
C LEU A 52 9.88 -5.10 -19.57
N LYS A 53 11.03 -5.77 -19.51
CA LYS A 53 11.55 -6.49 -20.67
C LYS A 53 10.77 -7.78 -20.89
N LYS A 54 10.79 -8.30 -22.11
CA LYS A 54 10.18 -9.60 -22.44
C LYS A 54 10.60 -10.67 -21.41
N GLY A 55 9.61 -11.39 -20.89
CA GLY A 55 9.78 -12.44 -19.91
C GLY A 55 9.72 -11.97 -18.45
N GLN A 56 9.94 -10.68 -18.20
CA GLN A 56 9.87 -10.14 -16.84
C GLN A 56 8.44 -10.09 -16.32
N SER A 57 8.32 -10.27 -15.02
CA SER A 57 7.07 -10.23 -14.28
C SER A 57 7.13 -9.13 -13.24
N LEU A 58 6.07 -8.34 -13.15
CA LEU A 58 5.78 -7.48 -12.02
C LEU A 58 4.83 -8.24 -11.10
N PHE A 59 5.22 -8.43 -9.85
CA PHE A 59 4.34 -8.92 -8.80
C PHE A 59 3.96 -7.76 -7.89
N GLY A 60 2.67 -7.51 -7.73
CA GLY A 60 2.17 -6.41 -6.90
C GLY A 60 1.84 -6.85 -5.49
N GLY A 61 2.02 -5.93 -4.55
CA GLY A 61 1.48 -6.06 -3.21
C GLY A 61 -0.04 -5.83 -3.17
N GLU A 62 -0.64 -6.00 -2.00
CA GLU A 62 -2.04 -5.67 -1.76
C GLU A 62 -2.35 -4.21 -2.14
N GLY A 63 -3.39 -4.02 -2.96
CA GLY A 63 -3.83 -2.71 -3.44
C GLY A 63 -2.91 -2.11 -4.51
N CYS A 64 -1.92 -2.84 -5.01
CA CYS A 64 -1.08 -2.36 -6.11
C CYS A 64 -1.92 -2.15 -7.37
N GLU A 65 -1.70 -1.04 -8.06
CA GLU A 65 -2.40 -0.65 -9.26
C GLU A 65 -1.47 -0.67 -10.46
N VAL A 66 -1.96 -1.20 -11.56
CA VAL A 66 -1.20 -1.42 -12.79
C VAL A 66 -2.02 -0.92 -13.98
N ILE A 67 -1.40 -0.12 -14.83
CA ILE A 67 -1.96 0.30 -16.12
C ILE A 67 -0.93 -0.05 -17.20
N VAL A 68 -1.32 -0.89 -18.16
CA VAL A 68 -0.49 -1.20 -19.32
C VAL A 68 -0.55 -0.01 -20.29
N ARG A 69 0.58 0.63 -20.56
CA ARG A 69 0.68 1.82 -21.44
C ARG A 69 1.30 1.54 -22.80
N GLY A 70 1.93 0.38 -22.97
CA GLY A 70 2.44 -0.09 -24.25
C GLY A 70 2.99 -1.50 -24.15
N GLY A 71 2.97 -2.22 -25.26
CA GLY A 71 3.41 -3.62 -25.36
C GLY A 71 2.30 -4.63 -25.08
N PHE A 72 2.70 -5.90 -25.00
CA PHE A 72 1.82 -7.06 -24.78
C PHE A 72 2.14 -7.73 -23.44
N VAL A 73 1.13 -7.78 -22.57
CA VAL A 73 1.26 -8.18 -21.17
C VAL A 73 0.10 -9.11 -20.79
N THR A 74 0.39 -10.18 -20.05
CA THR A 74 -0.62 -11.11 -19.55
C THR A 74 -0.73 -11.06 -18.03
N ALA A 75 -1.92 -11.28 -17.48
CA ALA A 75 -2.12 -11.33 -16.03
C ALA A 75 -1.45 -12.56 -15.39
N LEU A 76 -0.85 -12.34 -14.22
CA LEU A 76 -0.49 -13.36 -13.24
C LEU A 76 -1.54 -13.26 -12.12
N ALA A 77 -2.29 -14.33 -11.93
CA ALA A 77 -3.48 -14.40 -11.09
C ALA A 77 -3.75 -15.87 -10.70
N PRO A 78 -2.93 -16.46 -9.80
CA PRO A 78 -2.96 -17.90 -9.51
C PRO A 78 -4.26 -18.40 -8.86
N LYS A 79 -5.10 -17.50 -8.33
CA LYS A 79 -6.40 -17.81 -7.72
C LYS A 79 -7.53 -17.04 -8.44
N ASP A 80 -7.89 -15.87 -7.90
CA ASP A 80 -8.86 -14.98 -8.53
C ASP A 80 -8.14 -14.01 -9.47
N GLY A 81 -8.89 -13.38 -10.38
CA GLY A 81 -8.31 -12.49 -11.39
C GLY A 81 -7.75 -11.18 -10.83
N LEU A 82 -7.12 -10.40 -11.69
CA LEU A 82 -6.91 -8.98 -11.42
C LEU A 82 -8.24 -8.25 -11.59
N ALA A 83 -8.58 -7.35 -10.67
CA ALA A 83 -9.79 -6.56 -10.83
C ALA A 83 -9.57 -5.49 -11.90
N ASP A 84 -10.35 -5.55 -12.97
CA ASP A 84 -10.37 -4.54 -14.02
C ASP A 84 -11.46 -3.51 -13.71
N VAL A 85 -11.05 -2.38 -13.16
CA VAL A 85 -11.97 -1.34 -12.73
C VAL A 85 -12.57 -0.62 -13.94
N THR A 86 -11.84 -0.56 -15.05
CA THR A 86 -12.30 0.13 -16.26
C THR A 86 -13.38 -0.67 -16.98
N ALA A 87 -13.20 -1.99 -17.09
CA ALA A 87 -14.18 -2.88 -17.73
C ALA A 87 -15.27 -3.39 -16.76
N GLY A 88 -15.07 -3.24 -15.44
CA GLY A 88 -15.97 -3.79 -14.43
C GLY A 88 -15.98 -5.32 -14.38
N SER A 89 -14.83 -5.94 -14.63
CA SER A 89 -14.69 -7.40 -14.71
C SER A 89 -13.36 -7.88 -14.11
N GLU A 90 -13.03 -9.17 -14.27
CA GLU A 90 -11.77 -9.74 -13.81
C GLU A 90 -10.91 -10.26 -14.96
N ILE A 91 -9.60 -10.02 -14.89
CA ILE A 91 -8.61 -10.61 -15.81
C ILE A 91 -7.98 -11.85 -15.17
N LYS A 92 -8.30 -13.04 -15.69
CA LYS A 92 -7.81 -14.32 -15.16
C LYS A 92 -6.37 -14.62 -15.60
N GLN A 93 -5.75 -15.61 -14.95
CA GLN A 93 -4.38 -16.07 -15.25
C GLN A 93 -4.13 -16.25 -16.76
N GLY A 94 -3.06 -15.66 -17.27
CA GLY A 94 -2.60 -15.83 -18.65
C GLY A 94 -3.40 -15.05 -19.69
N PHE A 95 -4.54 -14.45 -19.33
CA PHE A 95 -5.27 -13.57 -20.24
C PHE A 95 -4.54 -12.24 -20.43
N LEU A 96 -4.77 -11.62 -21.59
CA LEU A 96 -4.26 -10.30 -21.91
C LEU A 96 -4.74 -9.28 -20.88
N ALA A 97 -3.81 -8.52 -20.32
CA ALA A 97 -4.07 -7.31 -19.56
C ALA A 97 -4.32 -6.16 -20.55
N PRO A 98 -5.56 -5.63 -20.67
CA PRO A 98 -5.87 -4.66 -21.70
C PRO A 98 -5.11 -3.34 -21.49
N ALA A 99 -4.71 -2.72 -22.60
CA ALA A 99 -4.06 -1.42 -22.54
C ALA A 99 -4.99 -0.35 -21.97
N ASN A 100 -4.44 0.56 -21.18
CA ASN A 100 -5.12 1.70 -20.58
C ASN A 100 -6.24 1.37 -19.57
N HIS A 101 -6.36 0.11 -19.12
CA HIS A 101 -7.27 -0.25 -18.04
C HIS A 101 -6.59 -0.13 -16.68
N LEU A 102 -7.34 0.31 -15.68
CA LEU A 102 -6.89 0.31 -14.28
C LEU A 102 -7.08 -1.10 -13.71
N LEU A 103 -5.97 -1.80 -13.51
CA LEU A 103 -5.95 -3.13 -12.94
C LEU A 103 -5.52 -3.06 -11.48
N ILE A 104 -6.30 -3.65 -10.58
CA ILE A 104 -5.98 -3.72 -9.15
C ILE A 104 -5.56 -5.14 -8.79
N ILE A 105 -4.39 -5.23 -8.15
CA ILE A 105 -3.90 -6.43 -7.48
C ILE A 105 -4.47 -6.42 -6.06
N SER A 106 -5.54 -7.20 -5.87
CA SER A 106 -6.30 -7.16 -4.62
C SER A 106 -5.55 -7.74 -3.42
N ARG A 107 -4.56 -8.61 -3.64
CA ARG A 107 -3.79 -9.29 -2.58
C ARG A 107 -2.38 -9.62 -3.06
N GLU A 108 -1.43 -9.65 -2.13
CA GLU A 108 -0.05 -10.09 -2.37
C GLU A 108 0.06 -11.63 -2.33
N ASP A 109 -0.61 -12.31 -3.27
CA ASP A 109 -0.66 -13.78 -3.34
C ASP A 109 -0.04 -14.35 -4.63
N GLY A 110 0.89 -13.59 -5.23
CA GLY A 110 1.51 -13.91 -6.52
C GLY A 110 0.81 -13.28 -7.72
N ARG A 111 -0.14 -12.37 -7.48
CA ARG A 111 -0.78 -11.56 -8.52
C ARG A 111 0.16 -10.52 -9.11
N GLY A 112 -0.05 -10.21 -10.38
CA GLY A 112 0.86 -9.38 -11.12
C GLY A 112 0.60 -9.39 -12.61
N VAL A 113 1.59 -8.98 -13.37
CA VAL A 113 1.57 -9.00 -14.82
C VAL A 113 2.90 -9.48 -15.38
N LYS A 114 2.86 -10.20 -16.49
CA LYS A 114 4.04 -10.70 -17.20
C LYS A 114 4.14 -10.11 -18.58
N ALA A 115 5.28 -9.50 -18.87
CA ALA A 115 5.60 -8.94 -20.17
C ALA A 115 5.93 -10.06 -21.16
N GLN A 116 5.16 -10.14 -22.24
CA GLN A 116 5.38 -11.09 -23.33
C GLN A 116 6.27 -10.49 -24.45
N GLU A 117 6.43 -9.17 -24.41
CA GLU A 117 7.39 -8.35 -25.15
C GLU A 117 7.82 -7.16 -24.28
N ASN A 118 8.75 -6.32 -24.74
CA ASN A 118 9.10 -5.10 -24.00
C ASN A 118 7.88 -4.20 -23.86
N SER A 119 7.51 -3.90 -22.61
CA SER A 119 6.24 -3.29 -22.27
C SER A 119 6.41 -2.16 -21.27
N TRP A 120 5.60 -1.11 -21.40
CA TRP A 120 5.58 0.02 -20.48
C TRP A 120 4.36 -0.06 -19.57
N ILE A 121 4.62 0.05 -18.28
CA ILE A 121 3.62 -0.05 -17.21
C ILE A 121 3.65 1.24 -16.40
N LEU A 122 2.48 1.77 -16.08
CA LEU A 122 2.35 2.68 -14.93
C LEU A 122 1.94 1.85 -13.72
N VAL A 123 2.72 1.93 -12.66
CA VAL A 123 2.46 1.19 -11.42
C VAL A 123 2.39 2.13 -10.23
N ARG A 124 1.46 1.88 -9.31
CA ARG A 124 1.38 2.53 -8.00
C ARG A 124 1.25 1.47 -6.90
N GLY A 125 1.88 1.72 -5.76
CA GLY A 125 1.91 0.79 -4.62
C GLY A 125 3.17 -0.07 -4.58
N LYS A 126 3.18 -1.06 -3.68
CA LYS A 126 4.31 -1.98 -3.50
C LYS A 126 4.35 -2.97 -4.66
N TYR A 127 5.54 -3.23 -5.21
CA TYR A 127 5.73 -4.26 -6.23
C TYR A 127 7.17 -4.78 -6.22
N THR A 128 7.38 -5.93 -6.86
CA THR A 128 8.70 -6.48 -7.20
C THR A 128 8.74 -6.83 -8.68
N VAL A 129 9.94 -6.82 -9.27
CA VAL A 129 10.17 -7.19 -10.67
C VAL A 129 11.15 -8.36 -10.70
N GLN A 130 10.83 -9.39 -11.49
CA GLN A 130 11.66 -10.58 -11.70
C GLN A 130 11.80 -10.88 -13.18
#